data_AF-A0A2V1MZS5-F1
#
_entry.id   AF-A0A2V1MZS5-F1
#
_cell.length_a   1.000
_cell.length_b   1.000
_cell.length_c   1.000
_cell.angle_alpha   90.00
_cell.angle_beta   90.00
_cell.angle_gamma   90.00
#
_symmetry.space_group_name_H-M   'P 1'
#
loop_
_entity.id
_entity.type
_entity.pdbx_description
1 polymer ?
#
loop_
_entity_poly.entity_id
_entity_poly.type
_entity_poly.pdbx_seq_one_letter_code
_entity_poly.pdbx_strand_id
1 'polypeptide(L)'
;MELLRTETIAEVTVSELTARSGISRNYFYRHFSSKVDVIAQYFDYGFSRLIRQLEHRQQPEKSTVFLQQYFAHLANKRDHYRILMANNFYVAHLANAGLTAVGLQ
;
A
#
# COMPACT_ATOMS: atom_id res chain seq x y z
N MET A 1 -6.06 -4.19 -7.96
CA MET A 1 -5.18 -5.35 -7.68
C MET A 1 -5.32 -6.46 -8.71
N GLU A 2 -6.54 -6.82 -9.12
CA GLU A 2 -6.77 -7.87 -10.13
C GLU A 2 -6.02 -7.64 -11.45
N LEU A 3 -6.16 -6.45 -12.05
CA LEU A 3 -5.44 -6.04 -13.27
C LEU A 3 -3.92 -6.25 -13.16
N LEU A 4 -3.36 -5.93 -12.00
CA LEU A 4 -1.92 -6.04 -11.77
C LEU A 4 -1.41 -7.48 -11.56
N ARG A 5 -2.30 -8.48 -11.64
CA ARG A 5 -1.89 -9.90 -11.68
C ARG A 5 -1.41 -10.31 -13.08
N THR A 6 -1.88 -9.63 -14.12
CA THR A 6 -1.63 -9.96 -15.52
C THR A 6 -0.92 -8.86 -16.29
N GLU A 7 -1.01 -7.61 -15.82
CA GLU A 7 -0.47 -6.43 -16.50
C GLU A 7 0.40 -5.59 -15.55
N THR A 8 1.35 -4.85 -16.11
CA THR A 8 2.06 -3.80 -15.37
C THR A 8 1.17 -2.58 -15.18
N ILE A 9 1.48 -1.78 -14.16
CA ILE A 9 0.78 -0.51 -13.91
C ILE A 9 0.85 0.46 -15.11
N ALA A 10 1.90 0.35 -15.93
CA ALA A 10 2.09 1.19 -17.10
C ALA A 10 1.05 0.87 -18.17
N GLU A 11 0.79 -0.43 -18.38
CA GLU A 11 -0.15 -0.98 -19.36
C GLU A 11 -1.61 -0.73 -18.96
N VAL A 12 -1.94 -0.83 -17.67
CA VAL A 12 -3.30 -0.59 -17.18
C VAL A 12 -3.78 0.81 -17.57
N THR A 13 -4.95 0.96 -18.18
CA THR A 13 -5.50 2.29 -18.49
C THR A 13 -6.46 2.79 -17.41
N VAL A 14 -6.65 4.12 -17.29
CA VAL A 14 -7.68 4.68 -16.40
C VAL A 14 -9.07 4.21 -16.85
N SER A 15 -9.32 4.11 -18.15
CA SER A 15 -10.57 3.58 -18.71
C SER A 15 -10.86 2.18 -18.21
N GLU A 16 -9.88 1.27 -18.30
CA GLU A 16 -10.04 -0.11 -17.85
C GLU A 16 -10.22 -0.22 -16.33
N LEU A 17 -9.43 0.54 -15.57
CA LEU A 17 -9.56 0.59 -14.11
C LEU A 17 -10.96 1.06 -13.68
N THR A 18 -11.46 2.13 -14.30
CA THR A 18 -12.79 2.69 -13.99
C THR A 18 -13.92 1.75 -14.40
N ALA A 19 -13.80 1.11 -15.57
CA ALA A 19 -14.77 0.12 -16.03
C ALA A 19 -14.88 -1.08 -15.09
N ARG A 20 -13.76 -1.66 -14.65
CA ARG A 20 -13.76 -2.79 -13.70
C ARG A 20 -14.21 -2.39 -12.29
N SER A 21 -13.97 -1.15 -11.89
CA SER A 21 -14.32 -0.64 -10.56
C SER A 21 -15.74 -0.10 -10.46
N GLY A 22 -16.48 -0.01 -11.57
CA GLY A 22 -17.85 0.51 -11.60
C GLY A 22 -17.96 2.02 -11.31
N ILE A 23 -16.86 2.78 -11.50
CA ILE A 23 -16.82 4.23 -11.27
C ILE A 23 -16.66 4.97 -12.59
N SER A 24 -17.00 6.27 -12.62
CA SER A 24 -16.72 7.11 -13.78
C SER A 24 -15.27 7.59 -13.80
N ARG A 25 -14.76 7.96 -14.98
CA ARG A 25 -13.45 8.63 -15.10
C ARG A 25 -13.42 9.97 -14.36
N ASN A 26 -14.55 10.69 -14.32
CA ASN A 26 -14.65 11.94 -13.56
C ASN A 26 -14.48 11.69 -12.05
N TYR A 27 -15.11 10.64 -11.52
CA TYR A 27 -14.88 10.24 -10.13
C TYR A 27 -13.40 9.92 -9.89
N PHE A 28 -12.76 9.16 -10.79
CA PHE A 28 -11.34 8.86 -10.69
C PHE A 28 -10.50 10.15 -10.60
N TYR A 29 -10.61 11.05 -11.58
CA TYR A 29 -9.77 12.25 -11.62
C TYR A 29 -10.08 13.28 -10.53
N ARG A 30 -11.24 13.18 -9.87
CA ARG A 30 -11.55 13.99 -8.67
C ARG A 30 -10.82 13.52 -7.41
N HIS A 31 -10.49 12.23 -7.34
CA HIS A 31 -9.95 11.60 -6.14
C HIS A 31 -8.49 11.16 -6.29
N PHE A 32 -8.02 10.97 -7.53
CA PHE A 32 -6.70 10.45 -7.82
C PHE A 32 -6.04 11.23 -8.93
N SER A 33 -4.77 11.56 -8.71
CA SER A 33 -3.94 12.26 -9.71
C SER A 33 -3.39 11.31 -10.76
N SER A 34 -3.26 10.02 -10.44
CA SER A 34 -2.75 9.00 -11.36
C SER A 34 -3.12 7.58 -10.93
N LYS A 35 -2.86 6.58 -11.78
CA LYS A 35 -3.02 5.15 -11.44
C LYS A 35 -2.06 4.74 -10.30
N VAL A 36 -0.90 5.37 -10.24
CA VAL A 36 0.10 5.14 -9.18
C VAL A 36 -0.39 5.67 -7.84
N ASP A 37 -1.04 6.82 -7.85
CA ASP A 37 -1.64 7.44 -6.66
C ASP A 37 -2.70 6.53 -6.01
N VAL A 38 -3.53 5.84 -6.80
CA VAL A 38 -4.46 4.81 -6.29
C VAL A 38 -3.74 3.72 -5.50
N ILE A 39 -2.61 3.24 -6.01
CA ILE A 39 -1.82 2.18 -5.38
C ILE A 39 -1.17 2.71 -4.10
N ALA A 40 -0.56 3.90 -4.13
CA ALA A 40 0.02 4.52 -2.95
C ALA A 40 -1.01 4.67 -1.82
N GLN A 41 -2.16 5.29 -2.10
CA GLN A 41 -3.22 5.48 -1.11
C GLN A 41 -3.77 4.15 -0.57
N TYR A 42 -3.88 3.11 -1.40
CA TYR A 42 -4.30 1.78 -0.95
C TYR A 42 -3.37 1.20 0.11
N PHE A 43 -2.05 1.28 -0.11
CA PHE A 43 -1.06 0.76 0.83
C PHE A 43 -0.92 1.65 2.06
N ASP A 44 -0.96 2.97 1.90
CA ASP A 44 -0.90 3.93 3.01
C ASP A 44 -2.09 3.77 3.96
N TYR A 45 -3.29 3.52 3.43
CA TYR A 45 -4.47 3.19 4.23
C TYR A 45 -4.28 1.88 5.01
N GLY A 46 -3.72 0.85 4.37
CA GLY A 46 -3.43 -0.43 5.00
C GLY A 46 -2.41 -0.31 6.14
N PHE A 47 -1.34 0.45 5.91
CA PHE A 47 -0.27 0.67 6.89
C PHE A 47 -0.73 1.56 8.05
N SER A 48 -1.42 2.66 7.76
CA SER A 48 -1.98 3.54 8.79
C SER A 48 -2.94 2.79 9.72
N ARG A 49 -3.69 1.81 9.19
CA ARG A 49 -4.55 0.94 10.00
C ARG A 49 -3.75 0.03 10.93
N LEU A 50 -2.63 -0.52 10.45
CA LEU A 50 -1.71 -1.32 11.28
C LEU A 50 -1.12 -0.49 12.42
N ILE A 51 -0.63 0.72 12.12
CA ILE A 51 -0.07 1.64 13.12
C ILE A 51 -1.11 2.00 14.18
N ARG A 52 -2.32 2.41 13.78
CA ARG A 52 -3.40 2.72 14.74
C ARG A 52 -3.77 1.53 15.63
N GLN A 53 -3.81 0.31 15.07
CA GLN A 53 -4.08 -0.90 15.86
C GLN A 53 -3.01 -1.17 16.92
N LEU A 54 -1.78 -0.76 16.65
CA LEU A 54 -0.65 -0.87 17.57
C LEU A 54 -0.68 0.22 18.64
N GLU A 55 -1.00 1.48 18.27
CA GLU A 55 -1.13 2.60 19.21
C GLU A 55 -2.24 2.39 20.25
N HIS A 56 -3.38 1.79 19.85
CA HIS A 56 -4.49 1.52 20.76
C HIS A 56 -4.19 0.42 21.80
N ARG A 57 -3.18 -0.41 21.57
CA ARG A 57 -2.67 -1.34 22.59
C ARG A 57 -1.52 -0.63 23.28
N GLN A 58 -1.71 -0.19 24.53
CA GLN A 58 -0.76 0.59 25.36
C GLN A 58 0.61 -0.10 25.60
N GLN A 59 1.33 -0.53 24.57
CA GLN A 59 2.64 -1.17 24.63
C GLN A 59 3.51 -0.71 23.43
N PRO A 60 3.81 0.60 23.31
CA PRO A 60 4.65 1.13 22.24
C PRO A 60 6.11 0.62 22.27
N GLU A 61 6.53 -0.08 23.34
CA GLU A 61 7.94 -0.39 23.57
C GLU A 61 8.35 -1.86 23.33
N LYS A 62 7.44 -2.73 22.91
CA LYS A 62 7.81 -4.10 22.51
C LYS A 62 7.96 -4.18 20.99
N SER A 63 9.14 -3.79 20.51
CA SER A 63 9.58 -3.90 19.11
C SER A 63 9.25 -5.27 18.49
N THR A 64 9.30 -6.35 19.28
CA THR A 64 8.96 -7.70 18.81
C THR A 64 7.49 -7.87 18.43
N VAL A 65 6.56 -7.25 19.16
CA VAL A 65 5.11 -7.32 18.88
C VAL A 65 4.78 -6.52 17.63
N PHE A 66 5.41 -5.35 17.46
CA PHE A 66 5.33 -4.58 16.21
C PHE A 66 5.81 -5.43 15.03
N LEU A 67 7.01 -6.00 15.11
CA LEU A 67 7.60 -6.79 14.03
C LEU A 67 6.74 -8.01 13.69
N GLN A 68 6.22 -8.73 14.69
CA GLN A 68 5.33 -9.86 14.45
C GLN A 68 4.05 -9.45 13.72
N GLN A 69 3.41 -8.35 14.12
CA GLN A 69 2.20 -7.88 13.47
C GLN A 69 2.46 -7.33 12.07
N TYR A 70 3.60 -6.65 11.88
CA TYR A 70 4.06 -6.19 10.58
C TYR A 70 4.32 -7.37 9.64
N PHE A 71 5.10 -8.37 10.06
CA PHE A 71 5.35 -9.58 9.26
C PHE A 71 4.07 -10.37 8.99
N ALA A 72 3.14 -10.46 9.96
CA ALA A 72 1.84 -11.08 9.74
C ALA A 72 1.01 -10.29 8.70
N HIS A 73 1.04 -8.96 8.73
CA HIS A 73 0.38 -8.13 7.71
C HIS A 73 1.00 -8.36 6.32
N LEU A 74 2.33 -8.36 6.21
CA LEU A 74 3.04 -8.67 4.98
C LEU A 74 2.69 -10.06 4.45
N ALA A 75 2.70 -11.09 5.32
CA ALA A 75 2.39 -12.46 4.95
C ALA A 75 0.94 -12.59 4.44
N ASN A 76 -0.02 -11.99 5.14
CA ASN A 76 -1.45 -12.02 4.75
C ASN A 76 -1.73 -11.26 3.45
N LYS A 77 -0.84 -10.37 3.03
CA LYS A 77 -0.97 -9.55 1.81
C LYS A 77 0.20 -9.79 0.84
N ARG A 78 0.86 -10.95 0.94
CA ARG A 78 2.08 -11.27 0.19
C ARG A 78 1.95 -10.99 -1.30
N ASP A 79 0.84 -11.40 -1.92
CA ASP A 79 0.56 -11.15 -3.34
C ASP A 79 0.55 -9.67 -3.69
N HIS A 80 -0.04 -8.83 -2.83
CA HIS A 80 -0.12 -7.38 -3.07
C HIS A 80 1.26 -6.74 -2.98
N TYR A 81 2.05 -7.11 -1.96
CA TYR A 81 3.43 -6.62 -1.82
C TYR A 81 4.34 -7.14 -2.93
N ARG A 82 4.11 -8.35 -3.45
CA ARG A 82 4.82 -8.86 -4.65
C ARG A 82 4.54 -8.01 -5.89
N ILE A 83 3.29 -7.59 -6.08
CA ILE A 83 2.89 -6.71 -7.17
C ILE A 83 3.55 -5.32 -7.03
N LEU A 84 3.57 -4.77 -5.81
CA LEU A 84 4.27 -3.52 -5.52
C LEU A 84 5.78 -3.63 -5.86
N MET A 85 6.39 -4.76 -5.50
CA MET A 85 7.78 -5.11 -5.80
C MET A 85 8.08 -5.33 -7.29
N ALA A 86 7.10 -5.80 -8.06
CA ALA A 86 7.27 -5.95 -9.51
C ALA A 86 7.20 -4.61 -10.27
N ASN A 87 6.57 -3.59 -9.69
CA ASN A 87 6.30 -2.31 -10.36
C ASN A 87 7.18 -1.14 -9.86
N ASN A 88 8.30 -1.43 -9.19
CA ASN A 88 9.26 -0.42 -8.66
C ASN A 88 8.68 0.62 -7.66
N PHE A 89 7.57 0.33 -6.98
CA PHE A 89 6.87 1.28 -6.09
C PHE A 89 7.21 1.17 -4.59
N TYR A 90 8.21 0.38 -4.24
CA TYR A 90 8.58 0.05 -2.85
C TYR A 90 9.24 1.22 -2.11
N VAL A 91 9.99 2.05 -2.83
CA VAL A 91 10.80 3.11 -2.22
C VAL A 91 9.91 4.21 -1.63
N ALA A 92 8.83 4.59 -2.31
CA ALA A 92 7.88 5.60 -1.82
C ALA A 92 7.09 5.12 -0.59
N HIS A 93 6.72 3.82 -0.57
CA HIS A 93 5.95 3.25 0.54
C HIS A 93 6.79 3.07 1.82
N LEU A 94 8.06 2.67 1.70
CA LEU A 94 8.95 2.54 2.86
C LEU A 94 9.37 3.89 3.45
N ALA A 95 9.49 4.93 2.62
CA ALA A 95 9.79 6.29 3.08
C ALA A 95 8.65 6.90 3.92
N ASN A 96 7.38 6.65 3.54
CA ASN A 96 6.20 7.14 4.29
C ASN A 96 5.86 6.30 5.53
N ALA A 97 6.34 5.06 5.61
CA ALA A 97 6.11 4.17 6.74
C ALA A 97 6.89 4.53 8.02
N GLY A 98 7.64 5.64 8.03
CA GLY A 98 8.48 6.06 9.17
C GLY A 98 9.69 5.15 9.42
N LEU A 99 9.95 4.18 8.54
CA LEU A 99 11.06 3.23 8.65
C LEU A 99 12.41 3.85 8.24
N THR A 100 12.45 5.10 7.80
CA THR A 100 13.69 5.86 7.58
C THR A 100 14.25 6.47 8.88
N ALA A 101 13.50 6.44 9.99
CA ALA A 101 13.90 7.05 11.26
C ALA A 101 14.16 6.04 12.40
N VAL A 102 14.05 4.73 12.17
CA VAL A 102 14.41 3.70 13.16
C VAL A 102 15.77 3.09 12.80
N GLY A 103 16.84 3.76 13.22
CA GLY A 103 18.03 3.10 13.76
C GLY A 103 19.03 2.45 12.81
N LEU A 104 19.63 3.23 11.90
CA LEU A 104 21.03 3.02 11.50
C LEU A 104 21.86 4.24 11.92
N GLN A 105 21.98 4.42 13.23
CA GLN A 105 23.07 5.15 13.87
C GLN A 105 23.56 4.32 15.06
#